data_AF-A0A2K0WAY8-F1
#
_entry.id   AF-A0A2K0WAY8-F1
#
_cell.length_a   1.000
_cell.length_b   1.000
_cell.length_c   1.000
_cell.angle_alpha   90.00
_cell.angle_beta   90.00
_cell.angle_gamma   90.00
#
_symmetry.space_group_name_H-M   'P 1'
#
loop_
_entity.id
_entity.type
_entity.pdbx_description
1 polymer ?
#
loop_
_entity_poly.entity_id
_entity_poly.type
_entity_poly.pdbx_seq_one_letter_code
_entity_poly.pdbx_strand_id
1 'polypeptide(L)'
;MVSELKHELGRGAQAVVTATQPGSKSTTWQLAIGSLAYIESLGVSVDLSQTPVKTRNGITTTVVLAMDGKQAAVFVLEDKVRSDAHQVIRQLKDLGLIIGMITGDNAASATSVAREVGIDSDMVFANALPEEKSRILARFLRRGPSIYVGDNYNDILCLASASFSICVAGSDMKSLDDDCADATLISSETSPLSRIPLMICLARRMSDIVRQNHCSAVIYNVLSVAWVLGMGGIGPPSP
;
A
#
# COMPACT_ATOMS: atom_id res chain seq x y z
N MET A 1 -15.09 -26.31 22.10
CA MET A 1 -13.72 -26.77 22.39
C MET A 1 -13.07 -27.17 21.08
N VAL A 2 -11.84 -26.69 20.83
CA VAL A 2 -11.06 -27.07 19.65
C VAL A 2 -9.94 -27.99 20.11
N SER A 3 -9.80 -29.16 19.48
CA SER A 3 -8.78 -30.15 19.75
C SER A 3 -8.12 -30.62 18.45
N GLU A 4 -6.92 -31.18 18.53
CA GLU A 4 -6.21 -31.76 17.37
C GLU A 4 -5.97 -30.79 16.20
N LEU A 5 -5.64 -29.53 16.51
CA LEU A 5 -5.31 -28.53 15.49
C LEU A 5 -4.04 -28.96 14.74
N LYS A 6 -4.18 -29.31 13.45
CA LYS A 6 -3.09 -29.53 12.51
C LYS A 6 -3.13 -28.44 11.46
N HIS A 7 -1.99 -27.86 11.11
CA HIS A 7 -1.93 -26.83 10.07
C HIS A 7 -0.77 -27.08 9.12
N GLU A 8 -1.00 -26.78 7.84
CA GLU A 8 0.02 -26.73 6.80
C GLU A 8 0.15 -25.28 6.34
N LEU A 9 1.32 -24.69 6.63
CA LEU A 9 1.65 -23.32 6.25
C LEU A 9 1.41 -23.11 4.74
N GLY A 10 0.62 -22.09 4.42
CA GLY A 10 0.27 -21.72 3.06
C GLY A 10 -0.77 -22.62 2.37
N ARG A 11 -1.34 -23.61 3.06
CA ARG A 11 -2.33 -24.54 2.47
C ARG A 11 -3.66 -24.58 3.21
N GLY A 12 -3.64 -24.79 4.52
CA GLY A 12 -4.87 -24.94 5.31
C GLY A 12 -4.64 -25.48 6.72
N ALA A 13 -5.73 -25.71 7.43
CA ALA A 13 -5.76 -26.27 8.78
C ALA A 13 -6.91 -27.28 8.95
N GLN A 14 -6.72 -28.24 9.84
CA GLN A 14 -7.70 -29.21 10.30
C GLN A 14 -7.83 -29.12 11.81
N ALA A 15 -9.04 -29.30 12.31
CA ALA A 15 -9.29 -29.33 13.74
C ALA A 15 -10.55 -30.15 14.04
N VAL A 16 -10.58 -30.76 15.22
CA VAL A 16 -11.80 -31.33 15.78
C VAL A 16 -12.46 -30.27 16.64
N VAL A 17 -13.69 -29.91 16.30
CA VAL A 17 -14.47 -28.89 17.02
C VAL A 17 -15.65 -29.54 17.69
N THR A 18 -15.68 -29.45 19.02
CA THR A 18 -16.78 -29.92 19.85
C THR A 18 -17.58 -28.72 20.34
N ALA A 19 -18.83 -28.59 19.94
CA ALA A 19 -19.73 -27.58 20.50
C ALA A 19 -20.65 -28.22 21.55
N THR A 20 -20.72 -27.54 22.70
CA THR A 20 -21.62 -27.89 23.79
C THR A 20 -22.65 -26.77 23.91
N GLN A 21 -23.90 -27.03 23.53
CA GLN A 21 -25.00 -26.09 23.80
C GLN A 21 -25.55 -26.35 25.21
N PRO A 22 -25.89 -25.31 25.99
CA PRO A 22 -26.56 -25.48 27.27
C PRO A 22 -27.89 -26.23 27.09
N GLY A 23 -27.99 -27.45 27.64
CA GLY A 23 -29.20 -28.29 27.55
C GLY A 23 -29.27 -29.26 26.36
N SER A 24 -28.23 -29.37 25.53
CA SER A 24 -28.16 -30.35 24.42
C SER A 24 -26.94 -31.28 24.49
N LYS A 25 -26.98 -32.39 23.75
CA LYS A 25 -25.85 -33.31 23.62
C LYS A 25 -24.67 -32.61 22.94
N SER A 26 -23.47 -32.85 23.46
CA SER A 26 -22.21 -32.41 22.85
C SER A 26 -22.10 -32.96 21.42
N THR A 27 -21.84 -32.10 20.45
CA THR A 27 -21.65 -32.50 19.05
C THR A 27 -20.23 -32.21 18.64
N THR A 28 -19.59 -33.18 17.97
CA THR A 28 -18.19 -33.11 17.54
C THR A 28 -18.12 -33.21 16.03
N TRP A 29 -17.41 -32.28 15.39
CA TRP A 29 -17.18 -32.24 13.95
C TRP A 29 -15.69 -32.24 13.64
N GLN A 30 -15.31 -32.93 12.57
CA GLN A 30 -13.99 -32.79 11.96
C GLN A 30 -14.05 -31.67 10.92
N LEU A 31 -13.37 -30.56 11.20
CA LEU A 31 -13.30 -29.40 10.31
C LEU A 31 -11.97 -29.40 9.56
N ALA A 32 -12.02 -29.09 8.28
CA ALA A 32 -10.86 -28.74 7.48
C ALA A 32 -11.14 -27.42 6.73
N ILE A 33 -10.22 -26.46 6.79
CA ILE A 33 -10.32 -25.19 6.08
C ILE A 33 -9.03 -24.91 5.34
N GLY A 34 -9.10 -24.51 4.06
CA GLY A 34 -7.90 -24.21 3.30
C GLY A 34 -8.15 -23.90 1.83
N SER A 35 -7.06 -23.86 1.06
CA SER A 35 -7.12 -23.72 -0.39
C SER A 35 -7.88 -24.88 -1.04
N LEU A 36 -8.45 -24.64 -2.22
CA LEU A 36 -9.16 -25.66 -3.01
C LEU A 36 -8.33 -26.96 -3.15
N ALA A 37 -7.08 -26.83 -3.59
CA ALA A 37 -6.18 -27.95 -3.80
C ALA A 37 -5.89 -28.74 -2.51
N TYR A 38 -5.82 -28.05 -1.36
CA TYR A 38 -5.63 -28.70 -0.07
C TYR A 38 -6.83 -29.56 0.31
N ILE A 39 -8.04 -29.04 0.18
CA ILE A 39 -9.27 -29.77 0.52
C ILE A 39 -9.50 -30.96 -0.44
N GLU A 40 -9.22 -30.78 -1.72
CA GLU A 40 -9.26 -31.89 -2.70
C GLU A 40 -8.24 -32.98 -2.36
N SER A 41 -7.04 -32.62 -1.87
CA SER A 41 -6.02 -33.59 -1.45
C SER A 41 -6.45 -34.44 -0.23
N LEU A 42 -7.41 -33.94 0.57
CA LEU A 42 -8.03 -34.68 1.67
C LEU A 42 -9.16 -35.61 1.19
N GLY A 43 -9.39 -35.71 -0.12
CA GLY A 43 -10.42 -36.56 -0.72
C GLY A 43 -11.82 -35.96 -0.69
N VAL A 44 -11.96 -34.67 -0.37
CA VAL A 44 -13.25 -33.98 -0.36
C VAL A 44 -13.55 -33.45 -1.76
N SER A 45 -14.68 -33.87 -2.34
CA SER A 45 -15.16 -33.35 -3.61
C SER A 45 -15.70 -31.92 -3.40
N VAL A 46 -15.13 -30.93 -4.09
CA VAL A 46 -15.57 -29.53 -4.00
C VAL A 46 -16.37 -29.17 -5.23
N ASP A 47 -17.66 -28.88 -5.04
CA ASP A 47 -18.52 -28.27 -6.03
C ASP A 47 -18.46 -26.74 -5.94
N LEU A 48 -17.94 -26.12 -7.00
CA LEU A 48 -17.90 -24.67 -7.16
C LEU A 48 -19.09 -24.14 -7.98
N SER A 49 -20.01 -24.99 -8.43
CA SER A 49 -21.12 -24.62 -9.35
C SER A 49 -21.95 -23.43 -8.87
N GLN A 50 -22.11 -23.29 -7.55
CA GLN A 50 -22.84 -22.19 -6.91
C GLN A 50 -22.00 -20.92 -6.70
N THR A 51 -20.67 -21.00 -6.87
CA THR A 51 -19.77 -19.86 -6.78
C THR A 51 -19.84 -19.04 -8.08
N PRO A 52 -20.14 -17.73 -8.02
CA PRO A 52 -20.26 -16.90 -9.21
C PRO A 52 -18.98 -16.96 -10.05
N VAL A 53 -19.13 -17.06 -11.37
CA VAL A 53 -17.98 -17.14 -12.30
C VAL A 53 -17.05 -15.93 -12.17
N LYS A 54 -17.60 -14.75 -11.84
CA LYS A 54 -16.83 -13.51 -11.62
C LYS A 54 -15.84 -13.62 -10.45
N THR A 55 -16.10 -14.50 -9.48
CA THR A 55 -15.27 -14.76 -8.30
C THR A 55 -14.31 -15.94 -8.51
N ARG A 56 -14.16 -16.43 -9.75
CA ARG A 56 -13.16 -17.44 -10.15
C ARG A 56 -12.01 -16.82 -10.94
N ASN A 57 -11.75 -15.54 -10.72
CA ASN A 57 -10.68 -14.82 -11.41
C ASN A 57 -9.41 -14.86 -10.56
N GLY A 58 -8.23 -14.67 -11.16
CA GLY A 58 -6.92 -14.73 -10.47
C GLY A 58 -6.64 -13.64 -9.41
N ILE A 59 -7.69 -12.96 -8.95
CA ILE A 59 -7.73 -11.83 -8.02
C ILE A 59 -8.33 -12.27 -6.67
N THR A 60 -9.07 -13.38 -6.67
CA THR A 60 -9.84 -13.84 -5.53
C THR A 60 -9.27 -15.11 -4.94
N THR A 61 -9.10 -15.14 -3.61
CA THR A 61 -8.63 -16.32 -2.88
C THR A 61 -9.83 -17.17 -2.47
N THR A 62 -9.95 -18.35 -3.07
CA THR A 62 -11.01 -19.31 -2.70
C THR A 62 -10.55 -20.19 -1.54
N VAL A 63 -11.27 -20.13 -0.44
CA VAL A 63 -11.06 -20.94 0.76
C VAL A 63 -12.27 -21.84 0.95
N VAL A 64 -12.05 -23.13 1.10
CA VAL A 64 -13.10 -24.13 1.26
C VAL A 64 -13.11 -24.61 2.70
N LEU A 65 -14.31 -24.71 3.29
CA LEU A 65 -14.55 -25.36 4.57
C LEU A 65 -15.22 -26.71 4.32
N ALA A 66 -14.61 -27.77 4.82
CA ALA A 66 -15.17 -29.10 4.88
C ALA A 66 -15.53 -29.48 6.32
N MET A 67 -16.67 -30.14 6.49
CA MET A 67 -17.13 -30.75 7.74
C MET A 67 -17.36 -32.24 7.52
N ASP A 68 -16.74 -33.07 8.35
CA ASP A 68 -16.86 -34.53 8.32
C ASP A 68 -16.63 -35.13 6.91
N GLY A 69 -15.61 -34.63 6.22
CA GLY A 69 -15.23 -35.09 4.88
C GLY A 69 -16.15 -34.61 3.74
N LYS A 70 -17.07 -33.67 4.00
CA LYS A 70 -17.93 -33.06 2.99
C LYS A 70 -17.74 -31.56 2.93
N GLN A 71 -17.81 -30.98 1.73
CA GLN A 71 -17.86 -29.52 1.58
C GLN A 71 -19.06 -28.96 2.34
N ALA A 72 -18.81 -27.97 3.20
CA ALA A 72 -19.82 -27.25 3.95
C ALA A 72 -19.98 -25.80 3.49
N ALA A 73 -18.89 -25.12 3.16
CA ALA A 73 -18.93 -23.75 2.65
C ALA A 73 -17.74 -23.45 1.75
N VAL A 74 -17.92 -22.45 0.88
CA VAL A 74 -16.86 -21.84 0.07
C VAL A 74 -16.84 -20.36 0.37
N PHE A 75 -15.71 -19.87 0.84
CA PHE A 75 -15.43 -18.46 1.02
C PHE A 75 -14.62 -17.99 -0.17
N VAL A 76 -15.02 -16.86 -0.74
CA VAL A 76 -14.21 -16.18 -1.75
C VAL A 76 -13.80 -14.86 -1.17
N LEU A 77 -12.50 -14.71 -0.93
CA LEU A 77 -11.87 -13.51 -0.40
C LEU A 77 -11.39 -12.69 -1.59
N GLU A 78 -11.73 -11.41 -1.62
CA GLU A 78 -11.26 -10.45 -2.61
C GLU A 78 -10.58 -9.32 -1.85
N ASP A 79 -9.35 -8.97 -2.24
CA ASP A 79 -8.73 -7.77 -1.71
C ASP A 79 -9.35 -6.57 -2.43
N LYS A 80 -10.13 -5.80 -1.69
CA LYS A 80 -10.92 -4.71 -2.27
C LYS A 80 -10.05 -3.46 -2.35
N VAL A 81 -9.93 -2.92 -3.55
CA VAL A 81 -9.33 -1.60 -3.78
C VAL A 81 -10.05 -0.56 -2.92
N ARG A 82 -9.27 0.29 -2.25
CA ARG A 82 -9.82 1.39 -1.44
C ARG A 82 -10.66 2.32 -2.34
N SER A 83 -11.83 2.72 -1.85
CA SER A 83 -12.78 3.52 -2.64
C SER A 83 -12.24 4.89 -3.07
N ASP A 84 -11.27 5.44 -2.34
CA ASP A 84 -10.62 6.71 -2.64
C ASP A 84 -9.44 6.58 -3.63
N ALA A 85 -8.93 5.36 -3.87
CA ALA A 85 -7.72 5.15 -4.67
C ALA A 85 -7.84 5.72 -6.08
N HIS A 86 -8.95 5.45 -6.80
CA HIS A 86 -9.17 5.96 -8.15
C HIS A 86 -9.13 7.50 -8.21
N GLN A 87 -9.81 8.16 -7.26
CA GLN A 87 -9.85 9.61 -7.19
C GLN A 87 -8.47 10.19 -6.87
N VAL A 88 -7.72 9.57 -5.96
CA VAL A 88 -6.37 10.00 -5.58
C VAL A 88 -5.40 9.88 -6.76
N ILE A 89 -5.41 8.74 -7.46
CA ILE A 89 -4.58 8.53 -8.65
C ILE A 89 -4.88 9.59 -9.70
N ARG A 90 -6.16 9.91 -9.93
CA ARG A 90 -6.56 10.99 -10.84
C ARG A 90 -6.00 12.35 -10.40
N GLN A 91 -6.16 12.73 -9.13
CA GLN A 91 -5.64 13.99 -8.61
C GLN A 91 -4.12 14.09 -8.73
N LEU A 92 -3.39 13.00 -8.49
CA LEU A 92 -1.94 12.95 -8.67
C LEU A 92 -1.54 13.11 -10.14
N LYS A 93 -2.27 12.50 -11.08
CA LYS A 93 -2.07 12.71 -12.52
C LYS A 93 -2.36 14.17 -12.91
N ASP A 94 -3.42 14.77 -12.38
CA ASP A 94 -3.76 16.20 -12.60
C ASP A 94 -2.66 17.14 -12.07
N LEU A 95 -1.90 16.73 -11.05
CA LEU A 95 -0.72 17.43 -10.54
C LEU A 95 0.54 17.23 -11.42
N GLY A 96 0.43 16.52 -12.53
CA GLY A 96 1.50 16.23 -13.49
C GLY A 96 2.45 15.12 -13.07
N LEU A 97 2.05 14.24 -12.15
CA LEU A 97 2.87 13.12 -11.68
C LEU A 97 2.65 11.88 -12.55
N ILE A 98 3.76 11.18 -12.83
CA ILE A 98 3.72 9.84 -13.41
C ILE A 98 3.50 8.85 -12.27
N ILE A 99 2.55 7.94 -12.43
CA ILE A 99 2.17 6.99 -11.38
C ILE A 99 2.35 5.57 -11.90
N GLY A 100 2.97 4.73 -11.08
CA GLY A 100 3.12 3.31 -11.35
C GLY A 100 2.78 2.47 -10.13
N MET A 101 2.55 1.19 -10.37
CA MET A 101 2.23 0.20 -9.35
C MET A 101 3.28 -0.90 -9.35
N ILE A 102 3.83 -1.22 -8.19
CA ILE A 102 4.77 -2.33 -7.98
C ILE A 102 4.12 -3.29 -6.98
N THR A 103 3.87 -4.53 -7.39
CA THR A 103 3.23 -5.55 -6.55
C THR A 103 3.92 -6.92 -6.68
N GLY A 104 3.86 -7.70 -5.60
CA GLY A 104 4.24 -9.11 -5.59
C GLY A 104 3.16 -10.02 -6.18
N ASP A 105 1.95 -9.50 -6.40
CA ASP A 105 0.83 -10.27 -6.98
C ASP A 105 1.08 -10.65 -8.43
N ASN A 106 0.30 -11.64 -8.89
CA ASN A 106 0.33 -12.06 -10.28
C ASN A 106 -0.11 -10.94 -11.24
N ALA A 107 0.34 -11.04 -12.50
CA ALA A 107 0.08 -10.04 -13.52
C ALA A 107 -1.42 -9.83 -13.81
N ALA A 108 -2.25 -10.87 -13.67
CA ALA A 108 -3.70 -10.75 -13.90
C ALA A 108 -4.37 -9.89 -12.82
N SER A 109 -4.03 -10.11 -11.55
CA SER A 109 -4.49 -9.32 -10.42
C SER A 109 -4.00 -7.88 -10.52
N ALA A 110 -2.70 -7.70 -10.72
CA ALA A 110 -2.09 -6.38 -10.87
C ALA A 110 -2.72 -5.56 -12.00
N THR A 111 -2.95 -6.17 -13.17
CA THR A 111 -3.56 -5.46 -14.31
C THR A 111 -5.00 -5.07 -14.03
N SER A 112 -5.76 -5.91 -13.31
CA SER A 112 -7.14 -5.60 -12.94
C SER A 112 -7.22 -4.44 -11.96
N VAL A 113 -6.41 -4.47 -10.90
CA VAL A 113 -6.33 -3.39 -9.91
C VAL A 113 -5.90 -2.09 -10.58
N ALA A 114 -4.84 -2.13 -11.40
CA ALA A 114 -4.37 -0.97 -12.14
C ALA A 114 -5.46 -0.34 -13.02
N ARG A 115 -6.24 -1.18 -13.72
CA ARG A 115 -7.37 -0.71 -14.53
C ARG A 115 -8.46 -0.05 -13.69
N GLU A 116 -8.78 -0.62 -12.53
CA GLU A 116 -9.78 -0.07 -11.62
C GLU A 116 -9.36 1.31 -11.08
N VAL A 117 -8.10 1.46 -10.69
CA VAL A 117 -7.58 2.74 -10.16
C VAL A 117 -7.14 3.73 -11.24
N GLY A 118 -7.04 3.32 -12.50
CA GLY A 118 -6.66 4.18 -13.62
C GLY A 118 -5.14 4.37 -13.80
N ILE A 119 -4.34 3.37 -13.45
CA ILE A 119 -2.89 3.31 -13.72
C ILE A 119 -2.67 2.68 -15.10
N ASP A 120 -1.75 3.27 -15.86
CA ASP A 120 -1.43 2.83 -17.23
C ASP A 120 -0.73 1.47 -17.20
N SER A 121 -1.07 0.57 -18.13
CA SER A 121 -0.62 -0.84 -18.10
C SER A 121 0.89 -1.00 -18.24
N ASP A 122 1.57 -0.05 -18.88
CA ASP A 122 3.03 0.01 -19.02
C ASP A 122 3.75 0.43 -17.72
N MET A 123 3.00 0.97 -16.76
CA MET A 123 3.47 1.39 -15.44
C MET A 123 3.10 0.39 -14.33
N VAL A 124 2.79 -0.86 -14.69
CA VAL A 124 2.46 -1.95 -13.77
C VAL A 124 3.58 -2.98 -13.74
N PHE A 125 4.16 -3.20 -12.56
CA PHE A 125 5.21 -4.18 -12.31
C PHE A 125 4.70 -5.24 -11.34
N ALA A 126 4.39 -6.42 -11.86
CA ALA A 126 3.80 -7.54 -11.13
C ALA A 126 4.84 -8.65 -10.85
N ASN A 127 4.50 -9.58 -9.95
CA ASN A 127 5.37 -10.67 -9.48
C ASN A 127 6.72 -10.19 -8.94
N ALA A 128 6.81 -8.96 -8.43
CA ALA A 128 8.06 -8.38 -7.98
C ALA A 128 8.39 -8.86 -6.56
N LEU A 129 9.54 -9.52 -6.41
CA LEU A 129 10.13 -9.83 -5.11
C LEU A 129 10.62 -8.54 -4.42
N PRO A 130 10.78 -8.51 -3.08
CA PRO A 130 11.18 -7.28 -2.35
C PRO A 130 12.43 -6.58 -2.92
N GLU A 131 13.45 -7.36 -3.28
CA GLU A 131 14.68 -6.86 -3.90
C GLU A 131 14.44 -6.29 -5.32
N GLU A 132 13.53 -6.90 -6.06
CA GLU A 132 13.15 -6.46 -7.39
C GLU A 132 12.34 -5.16 -7.33
N LYS A 133 11.45 -5.00 -6.34
CA LYS A 133 10.74 -3.73 -6.11
C LYS A 133 11.71 -2.56 -5.95
N SER A 134 12.74 -2.73 -5.10
CA SER A 134 13.77 -1.70 -4.89
C SER A 134 14.58 -1.44 -6.17
N ARG A 135 14.91 -2.48 -6.94
CA ARG A 135 15.59 -2.33 -8.24
C ARG A 135 14.74 -1.57 -9.26
N ILE A 136 13.43 -1.81 -9.30
CA ILE A 136 12.48 -1.08 -10.15
C ILE A 136 12.47 0.39 -9.74
N LEU A 137 12.30 0.68 -8.44
CA LEU A 137 12.35 2.05 -7.91
C LEU A 137 13.65 2.76 -8.29
N ALA A 138 14.79 2.09 -8.16
CA ALA A 138 16.10 2.64 -8.54
C ALA A 138 16.19 3.03 -10.03
N ARG A 139 15.45 2.37 -10.93
CA ARG A 139 15.37 2.77 -12.35
C ARG A 139 14.66 4.11 -12.52
N PHE A 140 13.62 4.36 -11.73
CA PHE A 140 12.86 5.61 -11.77
C PHE A 140 13.61 6.75 -11.08
N LEU A 141 14.30 6.48 -9.97
CA LEU A 141 15.14 7.46 -9.28
C LEU A 141 16.24 8.04 -10.18
N ARG A 142 16.77 7.26 -11.12
CA ARG A 142 17.73 7.76 -12.13
C ARG A 142 17.12 8.78 -13.11
N ARG A 143 15.80 8.80 -13.26
CA ARG A 143 15.08 9.75 -14.13
C ARG A 143 14.64 11.01 -13.38
N GLY A 144 14.58 10.95 -12.05
CA GLY A 144 14.25 12.08 -11.19
C GLY A 144 13.76 11.65 -9.80
N PRO A 145 13.52 12.62 -8.90
CA PRO A 145 13.00 12.33 -7.56
C PRO A 145 11.69 11.56 -7.61
N SER A 146 11.57 10.51 -6.81
CA SER A 146 10.40 9.63 -6.80
C SER A 146 9.87 9.47 -5.38
N ILE A 147 8.55 9.54 -5.24
CA ILE A 147 7.84 9.24 -3.99
C ILE A 147 7.45 7.77 -4.01
N TYR A 148 7.80 7.01 -2.97
CA TYR A 148 7.35 5.64 -2.80
C TYR A 148 6.27 5.56 -1.73
N VAL A 149 5.19 4.84 -2.01
CA VAL A 149 4.07 4.63 -1.07
C VAL A 149 3.88 3.13 -0.93
N GLY A 150 3.92 2.62 0.29
CA GLY A 150 3.81 1.18 0.54
C GLY A 150 3.47 0.82 1.98
N ASP A 151 3.55 -0.48 2.26
CA ASP A 151 3.41 -1.03 3.61
C ASP A 151 4.78 -1.29 4.24
N ASN A 152 4.84 -1.35 5.57
CA ASN A 152 6.11 -1.46 6.30
C ASN A 152 6.70 -2.88 6.29
N TYR A 153 6.04 -3.89 5.72
CA TYR A 153 6.53 -5.27 5.84
C TYR A 153 7.30 -5.72 4.60
N ASN A 154 6.68 -5.57 3.42
CA ASN A 154 7.27 -6.05 2.17
C ASN A 154 8.08 -4.97 1.44
N ASP A 155 7.94 -3.71 1.86
CA ASP A 155 8.47 -2.58 1.10
C ASP A 155 9.57 -1.78 1.82
N ILE A 156 10.10 -2.30 2.93
CA ILE A 156 11.16 -1.64 3.73
C ILE A 156 12.32 -1.15 2.85
N LEU A 157 12.80 -2.00 1.94
CA LEU A 157 13.90 -1.64 1.03
C LEU A 157 13.54 -0.48 0.10
N CYS A 158 12.28 -0.39 -0.33
CA CYS A 158 11.80 0.70 -1.17
C CYS A 158 11.60 1.99 -0.37
N LEU A 159 11.04 1.88 0.83
CA LEU A 159 10.86 3.02 1.74
C LEU A 159 12.21 3.67 2.09
N ALA A 160 13.25 2.87 2.35
CA ALA A 160 14.59 3.35 2.65
C ALA A 160 15.35 3.97 1.46
N SER A 161 14.97 3.65 0.21
CA SER A 161 15.70 4.07 -0.99
C SER A 161 15.01 5.16 -1.82
N ALA A 162 13.74 5.47 -1.52
CA ALA A 162 12.99 6.51 -2.21
C ALA A 162 13.57 7.92 -1.96
N SER A 163 13.23 8.89 -2.81
CA SER A 163 13.55 10.30 -2.53
C SER A 163 12.67 10.86 -1.40
N PHE A 164 11.47 10.32 -1.27
CA PHE A 164 10.56 10.56 -0.18
C PHE A 164 9.68 9.33 -0.03
N SER A 165 9.56 8.76 1.17
CA SER A 165 8.78 7.56 1.42
C SER A 165 7.57 7.84 2.31
N ILE A 166 6.45 7.21 1.95
CA ILE A 166 5.20 7.28 2.69
C ILE A 166 4.78 5.88 3.09
N CYS A 167 4.79 5.60 4.39
CA CYS A 167 4.23 4.38 4.94
C CYS A 167 2.73 4.55 5.19
N VAL A 168 1.92 3.60 4.72
CA VAL A 168 0.49 3.54 5.05
C VAL A 168 0.30 2.57 6.21
N ALA A 169 0.06 3.07 7.41
CA ALA A 169 -0.11 2.24 8.59
C ALA A 169 -1.45 1.50 8.56
N GLY A 170 -1.41 0.17 8.66
CA GLY A 170 -2.60 -0.66 8.86
C GLY A 170 -3.15 -0.55 10.29
N SER A 171 -4.39 -1.02 10.51
CA SER A 171 -5.03 -1.06 11.85
C SER A 171 -4.28 -1.92 12.85
N ASP A 172 -3.54 -2.93 12.36
CA ASP A 172 -2.85 -3.93 13.18
C ASP A 172 -1.39 -3.52 13.49
N MET A 173 -0.98 -2.31 13.08
CA MET A 173 0.36 -1.81 13.31
C MET A 173 0.48 -1.31 14.76
N LYS A 174 1.07 -2.15 15.62
CA LYS A 174 1.56 -1.74 16.95
C LYS A 174 2.79 -0.84 16.77
N SER A 175 2.55 0.47 16.66
CA SER A 175 3.31 1.65 17.18
C SER A 175 4.81 1.56 17.55
N LEU A 176 5.61 0.64 17.00
CA LEU A 176 7.02 0.41 17.39
C LEU A 176 7.98 0.29 16.20
N ASP A 177 7.50 0.27 14.95
CA ASP A 177 8.33 0.17 13.73
C ASP A 177 8.20 1.41 12.82
N ASP A 178 7.91 2.59 13.39
CA ASP A 178 7.62 3.83 12.63
C ASP A 178 8.85 4.45 11.91
N ASP A 179 10.06 3.89 12.08
CA ASP A 179 11.33 4.52 11.67
C ASP A 179 11.77 4.24 10.22
N CYS A 180 10.99 3.53 9.41
CA CYS A 180 11.41 3.15 8.06
C CYS A 180 10.96 4.11 6.94
N ALA A 181 10.13 5.12 7.23
CA ALA A 181 9.61 6.05 6.22
C ALA A 181 9.69 7.53 6.62
N ASP A 182 9.81 8.43 5.65
CA ASP A 182 9.86 9.88 5.89
C ASP A 182 8.52 10.45 6.40
N ALA A 183 7.42 9.81 6.02
CA ALA A 183 6.07 10.15 6.49
C ALA A 183 5.22 8.90 6.71
N THR A 184 4.35 8.95 7.71
CA THR A 184 3.41 7.87 8.01
C THR A 184 1.97 8.38 7.95
N LEU A 185 1.14 7.69 7.16
CA LEU A 185 -0.30 7.93 7.09
C LEU A 185 -1.01 7.07 8.13
N ILE A 186 -1.41 7.70 9.23
CA ILE A 186 -2.16 7.06 10.30
C ILE A 186 -3.60 6.84 9.83
N SER A 187 -4.01 5.57 9.73
CA SER A 187 -5.32 5.14 9.23
C SER A 187 -6.44 5.31 10.27
N SER A 188 -6.54 6.47 10.93
CA SER A 188 -7.66 6.80 11.84
C SER A 188 -8.91 7.29 11.10
N GLU A 189 -8.85 7.45 9.77
CA GLU A 189 -9.92 7.98 8.92
C GLU A 189 -10.22 7.07 7.73
N THR A 190 -11.42 7.25 7.16
CA THR A 190 -12.00 6.45 6.06
C THR A 190 -11.24 6.57 4.72
N SER A 191 -10.35 7.55 4.55
CA SER A 191 -9.66 7.83 3.27
C SER A 191 -8.23 8.35 3.46
N PRO A 192 -7.29 7.49 3.94
CA PRO A 192 -5.92 7.92 4.24
C PRO A 192 -5.14 8.38 3.00
N LEU A 193 -5.43 7.83 1.81
CA LEU A 193 -4.67 8.12 0.59
C LEU A 193 -4.93 9.55 0.07
N SER A 194 -6.09 10.12 0.38
CA SER A 194 -6.49 11.48 -0.02
C SER A 194 -5.57 12.57 0.54
N ARG A 195 -4.74 12.25 1.54
CA ARG A 195 -3.76 13.17 2.11
C ARG A 195 -2.52 13.34 1.24
N ILE A 196 -2.21 12.38 0.36
CA ILE A 196 -1.00 12.42 -0.48
C ILE A 196 -1.04 13.60 -1.48
N PRO A 197 -2.10 13.80 -2.27
CA PRO A 197 -2.19 14.97 -3.16
C PRO A 197 -2.12 16.28 -2.40
N LEU A 198 -2.79 16.37 -1.24
CA LEU A 198 -2.80 17.55 -0.39
C LEU A 198 -1.39 17.87 0.13
N MET A 199 -0.67 16.86 0.60
CA MET A 199 0.72 16.99 1.07
C MET A 199 1.62 17.53 -0.04
N ILE A 200 1.51 17.00 -1.27
CA ILE A 200 2.30 17.46 -2.42
C ILE A 200 1.96 18.91 -2.77
N CYS A 201 0.68 19.30 -2.76
CA CYS A 201 0.26 20.68 -2.99
C CYS A 201 0.83 21.64 -1.94
N LEU A 202 0.77 21.25 -0.67
CA LEU A 202 1.32 22.03 0.44
C LEU A 202 2.84 22.17 0.32
N ALA A 203 3.55 21.08 0.02
CA ALA A 203 5.01 21.08 -0.15
C ALA A 203 5.45 22.00 -1.31
N ARG A 204 4.73 21.98 -2.44
CA ARG A 204 4.97 22.88 -3.57
C ARG A 204 4.77 24.35 -3.15
N ARG A 205 3.64 24.67 -2.52
CA ARG A 205 3.35 26.04 -2.07
C ARG A 205 4.35 26.55 -1.03
N MET A 206 4.75 25.69 -0.09
CA MET A 206 5.78 26.03 0.90
C MET A 206 7.12 26.30 0.23
N SER A 207 7.50 25.49 -0.77
CA SER A 207 8.73 25.69 -1.54
C SER A 207 8.74 27.04 -2.27
N ASP A 208 7.61 27.46 -2.82
CA ASP A 208 7.49 28.77 -3.48
C ASP A 208 7.65 29.92 -2.48
N ILE A 209 7.03 29.83 -1.30
CA ILE A 209 7.18 30.83 -0.23
C ILE A 209 8.63 30.91 0.25
N VAL A 210 9.28 29.77 0.46
CA VAL A 210 10.70 29.72 0.88
C VAL A 210 11.60 30.36 -0.18
N ARG A 211 11.35 30.10 -1.46
CA ARG A 211 12.09 30.74 -2.57
C ARG A 211 11.89 32.25 -2.60
N GLN A 212 10.66 32.73 -2.41
CA GLN A 212 10.35 34.17 -2.35
C GLN A 212 11.06 34.85 -1.18
N ASN A 213 11.00 34.25 0.01
CA ASN A 213 11.67 34.76 1.20
C ASN A 213 13.19 34.81 1.00
N HIS A 214 13.77 33.75 0.43
CA HIS A 214 15.20 33.69 0.15
C HIS A 214 15.63 34.74 -0.89
N CYS A 215 14.90 34.88 -2.00
CA CYS A 215 15.16 35.93 -2.99
C CYS A 215 15.09 37.33 -2.38
N SER A 216 14.07 37.59 -1.55
CA SER A 216 13.89 38.89 -0.90
C SER A 216 15.05 39.21 0.05
N ALA A 217 15.51 38.22 0.82
CA ALA A 217 16.67 38.35 1.71
C ALA A 217 17.96 38.61 0.94
N VAL A 218 18.20 37.88 -0.16
CA VAL A 218 19.38 38.09 -1.02
C VAL A 218 19.38 39.49 -1.63
N ILE A 219 18.24 39.95 -2.17
CA ILE A 219 18.11 41.30 -2.73
C ILE A 219 18.40 42.36 -1.67
N TYR A 220 17.78 42.25 -0.50
CA TYR A 220 17.99 43.18 0.60
C TYR A 220 19.46 43.24 1.02
N ASN A 221 20.13 42.08 1.17
CA ASN A 221 21.53 42.00 1.55
C ASN A 221 22.46 42.61 0.48
N VAL A 222 22.23 42.30 -0.79
CA VAL A 222 23.03 42.84 -1.90
C VAL A 222 22.88 44.37 -1.98
N LEU A 223 21.66 44.90 -1.87
CA LEU A 223 21.41 46.34 -1.87
C LEU A 223 22.07 47.03 -0.67
N SER A 224 22.02 46.40 0.51
CA SER A 224 22.65 46.93 1.73
C SER A 224 24.18 47.03 1.57
N VAL A 225 24.81 45.99 1.02
CA VAL A 225 26.27 46.01 0.75
C VAL A 225 26.62 47.04 -0.33
N ALA A 226 25.85 47.11 -1.41
CA ALA A 226 26.07 48.10 -2.48
C ALA A 226 25.94 49.54 -1.97
N TRP A 227 24.99 49.79 -1.06
CA TRP A 227 24.82 51.07 -0.39
C TRP A 227 26.05 51.44 0.45
N VAL A 228 26.53 50.50 1.28
CA VAL A 228 27.73 50.69 2.13
C VAL A 228 29.00 50.89 1.32
N LEU A 229 29.15 50.20 0.18
CA LEU A 229 30.29 50.35 -0.73
C LEU A 229 30.28 51.65 -1.54
N GLY A 230 29.33 52.55 -1.29
CA GLY A 230 29.38 53.92 -1.78
C GLY A 230 28.71 54.15 -3.14
N MET A 231 28.00 53.17 -3.71
CA MET A 231 27.16 53.42 -4.90
C MET A 231 25.95 54.34 -4.59
N GLY A 232 25.67 54.60 -3.31
CA GLY A 232 24.66 55.55 -2.83
C GLY A 232 25.17 56.98 -2.54
N GLY A 233 26.47 57.27 -2.77
CA GLY A 233 26.99 58.65 -2.72
C GLY A 233 26.84 59.36 -1.38
N ILE A 234 27.52 58.88 -0.33
CA ILE A 234 27.86 59.74 0.83
C ILE A 234 29.36 60.02 0.72
N GLY A 235 29.70 61.14 0.08
CA GLY A 235 31.05 61.68 0.15
C GLY A 235 31.40 62.01 1.61
N PRO A 236 32.68 61.94 2.00
CA PRO A 236 33.10 62.24 3.36
C PRO A 236 32.57 63.64 3.76
N PRO A 237 32.08 63.82 5.01
CA PRO A 237 31.67 65.14 5.46
C PRO A 237 32.85 66.10 5.26
N SER A 238 32.60 67.20 4.55
CA SER A 238 33.59 68.26 4.34
C SER A 238 34.10 68.78 5.69
N PRO A 239 35.41 69.06 5.81
CA PRO A 239 36.06 69.43 7.08
C PRO A 239 35.53 70.73 7.69
#